data_AF-A0AAE2YQV9-F1
#
_entry.id   AF-A0AAE2YQV9-F1
#
_cell.length_a   1.000
_cell.length_b   1.000
_cell.length_c   1.000
_cell.angle_alpha   90.00
_cell.angle_beta   90.00
_cell.angle_gamma   90.00
#
_symmetry.space_group_name_H-M   'P 1'
#
loop_
_entity.id
_entity.type
_entity.pdbx_description
1 polymer ?
#
loop_
_entity_poly.entity_id
_entity_poly.type
_entity_poly.pdbx_seq_one_letter_code
_entity_poly.pdbx_strand_id
1 'polypeptide(L)'
;MDSAPKDGTPILAYCVHESETQIDDSGEYTTYGAHVNEFTPVPDGFHVLVWGGEYDSDDSDYEDFDLDNHFHVPNWWFRHGSDFEEVAAPVAWKPILDKQAKIPE
;
A
#
# COMPACT_ATOMS: atom_id res chain seq x y z
N MET A 1 -9.90 3.46 16.12
CA MET A 1 -10.00 3.64 14.66
C MET A 1 -9.90 2.24 14.08
N ASP A 2 -10.84 1.85 13.24
CA ASP A 2 -10.71 0.59 12.50
C ASP A 2 -9.58 0.75 11.49
N SER A 3 -8.64 -0.18 11.48
CA SER A 3 -7.56 -0.25 10.48
C SER A 3 -8.05 -0.99 9.24
N ALA A 4 -7.48 -0.68 8.07
CA ALA A 4 -7.77 -1.44 6.85
C ALA A 4 -7.38 -2.92 7.06
N PRO A 5 -8.17 -3.87 6.51
CA PRO A 5 -7.87 -5.29 6.62
C PRO A 5 -6.57 -5.65 5.88
N LYS A 6 -5.64 -6.28 6.59
CA LYS A 6 -4.32 -6.73 6.07
C LYS A 6 -4.28 -8.23 5.75
N ASP A 7 -5.44 -8.84 5.53
CA ASP A 7 -5.60 -10.28 5.28
C ASP A 7 -5.80 -10.61 3.80
N GLY A 8 -5.56 -9.63 2.91
CA GLY A 8 -5.82 -9.74 1.47
C GLY A 8 -7.25 -9.39 1.07
N THR A 9 -8.14 -9.05 2.00
CA THR A 9 -9.50 -8.60 1.67
C THR A 9 -9.48 -7.30 0.86
N PRO A 10 -10.15 -7.23 -0.31
CA PRO A 10 -10.19 -6.01 -1.10
C PRO A 10 -10.91 -4.85 -0.41
N ILE A 11 -10.36 -3.65 -0.55
CA ILE A 11 -10.93 -2.40 -0.04
C ILE A 11 -11.17 -1.40 -1.17
N LEU A 12 -12.12 -0.49 -0.99
CA LEU A 12 -12.23 0.70 -1.83
C LEU A 12 -11.40 1.81 -1.18
N ALA A 13 -10.44 2.36 -1.90
CA ALA A 13 -9.59 3.42 -1.40
C ALA A 13 -9.51 4.60 -2.36
N TYR A 14 -9.23 5.78 -1.82
CA TYR A 14 -8.89 6.98 -2.59
C TYR A 14 -7.37 7.19 -2.52
N CYS A 15 -6.73 7.28 -3.68
CA CYS A 15 -5.29 7.43 -3.83
C CYS A 15 -4.95 8.83 -4.33
N VAL A 16 -3.88 9.40 -3.78
CA VAL A 16 -3.27 10.65 -4.23
C VAL A 16 -1.77 10.41 -4.27
N HIS A 17 -1.20 10.29 -5.47
CA HIS A 17 0.19 9.91 -5.67
C HIS A 17 1.16 10.89 -5.00
N GLU A 18 0.89 12.19 -5.11
CA GLU A 18 1.71 13.26 -4.53
C GLU A 18 1.51 13.44 -3.01
N SER A 19 0.65 12.64 -2.37
CA SER A 19 0.49 12.69 -0.91
C SER A 19 1.65 12.07 -0.14
N GLU A 20 2.41 11.20 -0.81
CA GLU A 20 3.58 10.53 -0.25
C GLU A 20 4.87 11.14 -0.81
N THR A 21 5.82 11.42 0.08
CA THR A 21 7.15 11.87 -0.30
C THR A 21 7.90 10.73 -0.98
N GLN A 22 8.51 10.97 -2.15
CA GLN A 22 9.28 9.95 -2.86
C GLN A 22 10.78 9.97 -2.53
N ILE A 23 11.32 11.15 -2.24
CA ILE A 23 12.72 11.36 -1.86
C ILE A 23 12.70 12.17 -0.57
N ASP A 24 13.43 11.70 0.43
CA ASP A 24 13.52 12.37 1.73
C ASP A 24 14.44 13.61 1.69
N ASP A 25 14.55 14.30 2.84
CA ASP A 25 15.37 15.51 2.97
C ASP A 25 16.89 15.23 2.80
N SER A 26 17.30 13.97 2.92
CA SER A 26 18.69 13.53 2.72
C SER A 26 19.00 13.22 1.25
N GLY A 27 17.97 13.17 0.39
CA GLY A 27 18.10 12.82 -1.02
C GLY A 27 17.98 11.32 -1.29
N GLU A 28 17.55 10.52 -0.32
CA GLU A 28 17.35 9.08 -0.47
C GLU A 28 15.90 8.75 -0.81
N TYR A 29 15.66 7.65 -1.53
CA TYR A 29 14.30 7.21 -1.82
C TYR A 29 13.59 6.80 -0.53
N THR A 30 12.36 7.29 -0.34
CA THR A 30 11.45 6.70 0.64
C THR A 30 11.04 5.31 0.16
N THR A 31 10.51 4.45 1.04
CA THR A 31 10.04 3.13 0.61
C THR A 31 8.97 3.22 -0.48
N TYR A 32 8.05 4.19 -0.37
CA TYR A 32 7.07 4.43 -1.43
C TYR A 32 7.76 4.90 -2.72
N GLY A 33 8.72 5.83 -2.62
CA GLY A 33 9.50 6.28 -3.77
C GLY A 33 10.29 5.18 -4.47
N ALA A 34 10.90 4.27 -3.71
CA ALA A 34 11.58 3.09 -4.24
C ALA A 34 10.61 2.18 -4.99
N HIS A 35 9.43 1.93 -4.41
CA HIS A 35 8.40 1.10 -5.05
C HIS A 35 7.83 1.73 -6.31
N VAL A 36 7.51 3.02 -6.30
CA VAL A 36 7.06 3.74 -7.50
C VAL A 36 8.13 3.76 -8.59
N ASN A 37 9.42 3.73 -8.21
CA ASN A 37 10.50 3.66 -9.17
C ASN A 37 10.61 2.27 -9.84
N GLU A 38 10.25 1.19 -9.15
CA GLU A 38 10.28 -0.18 -9.67
C GLU A 38 8.96 -0.64 -10.30
N PHE A 39 7.83 -0.10 -9.84
CA PHE A 39 6.47 -0.48 -10.20
C PHE A 39 5.69 0.69 -10.81
N THR A 40 4.55 0.42 -11.44
CA THR A 40 3.71 1.49 -11.96
C THR A 40 2.86 2.08 -10.82
N PRO A 41 2.87 3.40 -10.54
CA PRO A 41 1.95 3.97 -9.56
C PRO A 41 0.51 3.93 -10.10
N VAL A 42 -0.46 3.64 -9.24
CA VAL A 42 -1.87 3.85 -9.60
C VAL A 42 -2.13 5.36 -9.83
N PRO A 43 -2.98 5.74 -10.82
CA PRO A 43 -3.39 7.12 -10.98
C PRO A 43 -4.14 7.65 -9.75
N ASP A 44 -4.22 8.97 -9.60
CA ASP A 44 -5.06 9.59 -8.58
C ASP A 44 -6.54 9.21 -8.77
N GLY A 45 -7.25 8.94 -7.66
CA GLY A 45 -8.67 8.60 -7.70
C GLY A 45 -9.06 7.39 -6.86
N PHE A 46 -10.28 6.89 -7.10
CA PHE A 46 -10.81 5.71 -6.39
C PHE A 46 -10.35 4.42 -7.06
N HIS A 47 -9.81 3.51 -6.25
CA HIS A 47 -9.34 2.19 -6.68
C HIS A 47 -9.80 1.11 -5.72
N VAL A 48 -9.90 -0.11 -6.24
CA VAL A 48 -10.00 -1.30 -5.40
C VAL A 48 -8.58 -1.78 -5.13
N LEU A 49 -8.20 -1.86 -3.87
CA LEU A 49 -6.86 -2.24 -3.45
C LEU A 49 -6.87 -3.54 -2.66
N VAL A 50 -5.75 -4.26 -2.70
CA VAL A 50 -5.47 -5.41 -1.83
C VAL A 50 -4.16 -5.21 -1.10
N TRP A 51 -4.11 -5.81 0.08
CA TRP A 51 -2.92 -5.87 0.89
C TRP A 51 -1.87 -6.78 0.25
N GLY A 52 -0.65 -6.27 0.04
CA GLY A 52 0.48 -7.05 -0.47
C GLY A 52 1.56 -7.35 0.57
N GLY A 53 1.47 -6.75 1.76
CA GLY A 53 2.38 -6.99 2.87
C GLY A 53 2.82 -5.69 3.56
N GLU A 54 3.60 -5.85 4.62
CA GLU A 54 4.39 -4.78 5.22
C GLU A 54 5.78 -5.33 5.49
N TYR A 55 6.76 -4.44 5.56
CA TYR A 55 8.05 -4.83 6.09
C TYR A 55 7.91 -4.98 7.61
N ASP A 56 8.30 -6.14 8.09
CA ASP A 56 8.41 -6.44 9.51
C ASP A 56 9.88 -6.40 9.88
N SER A 57 10.26 -5.49 10.78
CA SER A 57 11.65 -5.35 11.24
C SER A 57 12.13 -6.57 12.05
N ASP A 58 11.20 -7.44 12.49
CA ASP A 58 11.52 -8.69 13.18
C ASP A 58 11.66 -9.89 12.21
N ASP A 59 11.45 -9.68 10.90
CA ASP A 59 11.61 -10.73 9.89
C ASP A 59 13.10 -10.90 9.50
N SER A 60 13.72 -11.95 10.06
CA SER A 60 15.16 -12.28 9.89
C SER A 60 15.54 -12.65 8.46
N ASP A 61 14.58 -12.84 7.55
CA ASP A 61 14.89 -13.13 6.15
C ASP A 61 15.37 -11.89 5.36
N TYR A 62 15.28 -10.70 5.97
CA TYR A 62 15.79 -9.43 5.44
C TYR A 62 17.08 -8.95 6.13
N GLU A 63 17.90 -9.88 6.64
CA GLU A 63 19.13 -9.63 7.42
C GLU A 63 20.27 -8.86 6.70
N ASP A 64 20.11 -8.46 5.43
CA ASP A 64 21.21 -7.84 4.63
C ASP A 64 20.93 -6.39 4.19
N PHE A 65 19.81 -5.79 4.62
CA PHE A 65 19.61 -4.35 4.51
C PHE A 65 20.06 -3.70 5.83
N ASP A 66 21.36 -3.37 5.90
CA ASP A 66 22.01 -2.69 7.02
C ASP A 66 21.41 -1.27 7.19
N LEU A 67 20.25 -1.22 7.87
CA LEU A 67 19.48 -0.01 8.11
C LEU A 67 19.46 0.26 9.62
N ASP A 68 20.56 0.83 10.12
CA ASP A 68 20.78 1.32 11.49
C ASP A 68 19.78 2.41 11.96
N ASN A 69 18.73 2.69 11.18
CA ASN A 69 17.66 3.60 11.53
C ASN A 69 16.33 2.87 11.40
N HIS A 70 15.47 3.00 12.40
CA HIS A 70 14.11 2.49 12.41
C HIS A 70 13.30 3.08 11.24
N PHE A 71 13.37 2.45 10.06
CA PHE A 71 12.51 2.81 8.93
C PHE A 71 11.12 2.26 9.20
N HIS A 72 10.17 3.18 9.43
CA HIS A 72 8.76 2.85 9.38
C HIS A 72 8.39 2.62 7.91
N VAL A 73 8.44 1.37 7.47
CA VAL A 73 8.05 1.02 6.12
C VAL A 73 6.53 1.09 6.00
N PRO A 74 5.97 1.85 5.04
CA PRO A 74 4.55 1.92 4.84
C PRO A 74 4.01 0.58 4.35
N ASN A 75 2.82 0.30 4.87
CA ASN A 75 1.87 -0.68 4.41
C ASN A 75 1.77 -0.79 2.87
N TRP A 76 2.03 -1.96 2.27
CA TRP A 76 2.01 -2.16 0.81
C TRP A 76 0.61 -2.47 0.30
N TRP A 77 0.07 -1.55 -0.50
CA TRP A 77 -1.21 -1.71 -1.17
C TRP A 77 -1.03 -1.74 -2.67
N PHE A 78 -1.74 -2.65 -3.33
CA PHE A 78 -1.68 -2.82 -4.78
C PHE A 78 -3.07 -2.77 -5.38
N ARG A 79 -3.18 -2.35 -6.64
CA ARG A 79 -4.46 -2.41 -7.36
C ARG A 79 -4.93 -3.87 -7.44
N HIS A 80 -6.16 -4.12 -7.04
CA HIS A 80 -6.73 -5.47 -7.12
C HIS A 80 -6.75 -5.95 -8.57
N GLY A 81 -6.16 -7.13 -8.81
CA GLY A 81 -6.01 -7.72 -10.14
C GLY A 81 -4.89 -7.10 -10.99
N SER A 82 -3.92 -6.41 -10.39
CA SER A 82 -2.68 -5.98 -11.07
C SER A 82 -1.51 -6.94 -10.89
N ASP A 83 -1.72 -8.13 -10.30
CA ASP A 83 -0.65 -9.08 -9.98
C ASP A 83 0.54 -8.46 -9.23
N PHE A 84 0.25 -7.50 -8.34
CA PHE A 84 1.23 -6.71 -7.57
C PHE A 84 2.15 -5.79 -8.41
N GLU A 85 1.79 -5.47 -9.65
CA GLU A 85 2.56 -4.56 -10.52
C GLU A 85 2.21 -3.07 -10.37
N GLU A 86 1.06 -2.76 -9.76
CA GLU A 86 0.58 -1.39 -9.59
C GLU A 86 0.46 -0.99 -8.12
N VAL A 87 1.38 -0.15 -7.65
CA VAL A 87 1.49 0.28 -6.25
C VAL A 87 0.58 1.46 -5.94
N ALA A 88 -0.02 1.44 -4.75
CA ALA A 88 -0.97 2.45 -4.29
C ALA A 88 -0.59 3.03 -2.93
N ALA A 89 -0.80 4.34 -2.80
CA ALA A 89 -0.74 5.09 -1.54
C ALA A 89 -2.15 5.59 -1.20
N PRO A 90 -2.97 4.79 -0.48
CA PRO A 90 -4.31 5.19 -0.13
C PRO A 90 -4.32 6.23 1.00
N VAL A 91 -4.96 7.38 0.77
CA VAL A 91 -5.16 8.42 1.80
C VAL A 91 -6.48 8.25 2.57
N ALA A 92 -7.41 7.45 2.04
CA ALA A 92 -8.67 7.11 2.68
C ALA A 92 -9.19 5.76 2.16
N TRP A 93 -9.97 5.04 2.99
CA TRP A 93 -10.52 3.74 2.60
C TRP A 93 -11.89 3.43 3.21
N LYS A 94 -12.58 2.46 2.59
CA LYS A 94 -13.80 1.81 3.09
C LYS A 94 -13.75 0.31 2.77
N PRO A 95 -14.28 -0.55 3.67
CA PRO A 95 -14.43 -1.96 3.37
C PRO A 95 -15.41 -2.13 2.21
N ILE A 96 -15.08 -3.00 1.26
CA ILE A 96 -16.05 -3.46 0.28
C ILE A 96 -16.87 -4.52 0.99
N LEU A 97 -18.08 -4.17 1.40
CA LEU A 97 -19.01 -5.14 1.98
C LEU A 97 -19.21 -6.26 0.96
N ASP A 98 -18.92 -7.48 1.40
CA ASP A 98 -18.95 -8.66 0.55
C ASP A 98 -20.33 -8.81 -0.13
N LYS A 99 -20.32 -9.27 -1.38
CA LYS A 99 -21.50 -9.40 -2.26
C LYS A 99 -22.40 -10.59 -1.87
N GLN A 100 -22.79 -10.64 -0.60
CA GLN A 100 -24.06 -11.27 -0.20
C GLN A 100 -25.08 -10.25 0.30
N ALA A 101 -24.88 -8.96 0.00
CA ALA A 101 -25.95 -7.99 0.05
C ALA A 101 -27.02 -8.38 -0.99
N LYS A 102 -27.99 -9.20 -0.56
CA LYS A 102 -29.23 -9.42 -1.31
C LYS A 102 -29.79 -8.05 -1.64
N ILE A 103 -29.92 -7.76 -2.93
CA ILE A 103 -30.68 -6.61 -3.40
C ILE A 103 -32.12 -6.85 -2.87
N PRO A 104 -32.69 -5.95 -2.06
CA PRO A 104 -34.08 -6.08 -1.64
C PRO A 104 -34.97 -6.10 -2.89
N GLU A 105 -35.86 -7.08 -3.00
CA GLU A 105 -36.95 -7.10 -3.98
C GLU A 105 -37.92 -5.94 -3.73
#